data_AF-A0A800M7E3-F1
#
_entry.id   AF-A0A800M7E3-F1
#
_cell.length_a   1.000
_cell.length_b   1.000
_cell.length_c   1.000
_cell.angle_alpha   90.00
_cell.angle_beta   90.00
_cell.angle_gamma   90.00
#
_symmetry.space_group_name_H-M   'P 1'
#
loop_
_entity.id
_entity.type
_entity.pdbx_description
1 polymer ?
#
loop_
_entity_poly.entity_id
_entity_poly.type
_entity_poly.pdbx_seq_one_letter_code
_entity_poly.pdbx_strand_id
1 'polypeptide(L)'
;GIIARFLFGAVEFAGTVIGFQMGLGMAMVFDPQSQEQISIVGRFENTTATLIFLAMDGHLIVLQALVRSYSVLPPGGASISRPLVENLTELSASVFVIGLQIGAPLIVALFLANAVVGLLARSVPQIQVFVVGFPLTLMLGFLFLFFGMPFFAQAVHQMFEKLDTQYFEAIKLLGG
;
A
#
# COMPACT_ATOMS: atom_id res chain seq x y z
N GLY A 1 -5.02 15.49 5.85
CA GLY A 1 -5.29 14.39 6.79
C GLY A 1 -5.70 13.12 6.08
N ILE A 2 -6.99 12.98 5.73
CA ILE A 2 -7.55 11.75 5.11
C ILE A 2 -6.81 11.36 3.82
N ILE A 3 -6.51 12.32 2.94
CA ILE A 3 -5.79 12.07 1.67
C ILE A 3 -4.44 11.39 1.91
N ALA A 4 -3.61 11.90 2.83
CA ALA A 4 -2.37 11.21 3.21
C ALA A 4 -2.61 9.80 3.77
N ARG A 5 -3.66 9.60 4.58
CA ARG A 5 -4.00 8.26 5.11
C ARG A 5 -4.35 7.27 4.00
N PHE A 6 -5.00 7.71 2.92
CA PHE A 6 -5.26 6.85 1.77
C PHE A 6 -3.97 6.38 1.10
N LEU A 7 -2.97 7.25 0.95
CA LEU A 7 -1.68 6.87 0.36
C LEU A 7 -0.93 5.86 1.22
N PHE A 8 -0.85 6.09 2.53
CA PHE A 8 -0.26 5.10 3.45
C PHE A 8 -1.07 3.80 3.51
N GLY A 9 -2.39 3.88 3.41
CA GLY A 9 -3.26 2.71 3.30
C GLY A 9 -3.00 1.88 2.05
N ALA A 10 -2.59 2.50 0.94
CA ALA A 10 -2.27 1.78 -0.30
C ALA A 10 -0.99 0.95 -0.14
N VAL A 11 0.02 1.52 0.51
CA VAL A 11 1.28 0.83 0.86
C VAL A 11 1.01 -0.31 1.84
N GLU A 12 0.22 -0.06 2.88
CA GLU A 12 -0.15 -1.07 3.87
C GLU A 12 -0.94 -2.22 3.24
N PHE A 13 -1.88 -1.92 2.35
CA PHE A 13 -2.63 -2.91 1.59
C PHE A 13 -1.69 -3.76 0.70
N ALA A 14 -0.77 -3.13 -0.04
CA ALA A 14 0.21 -3.83 -0.87
C ALA A 14 1.03 -4.83 -0.05
N GLY A 15 1.67 -4.37 1.02
CA GLY A 15 2.51 -5.22 1.86
C GLY A 15 1.71 -6.29 2.61
N THR A 16 0.45 -6.03 2.94
CA THR A 16 -0.44 -7.04 3.50
C THR A 16 -0.73 -8.15 2.49
N VAL A 17 -1.08 -7.81 1.26
CA VAL A 17 -1.31 -8.80 0.18
C VAL A 17 -0.03 -9.60 -0.12
N ILE A 18 1.12 -8.93 -0.20
CA ILE A 18 2.43 -9.58 -0.38
C ILE A 18 2.69 -10.57 0.76
N GLY A 19 2.55 -10.13 2.01
CA GLY A 19 2.78 -10.98 3.18
C GLY A 19 1.86 -12.21 3.21
N PHE A 20 0.59 -12.05 2.83
CA PHE A 20 -0.33 -13.17 2.65
C PHE A 20 0.16 -14.14 1.57
N GLN A 21 0.58 -13.63 0.41
CA GLN A 21 1.01 -14.46 -0.71
C GLN A 21 2.33 -15.21 -0.42
N MET A 22 3.19 -14.67 0.44
CA MET A 22 4.39 -15.33 0.94
C MET A 22 4.10 -16.48 1.91
N GLY A 23 2.87 -16.59 2.41
CA GLY A 23 2.48 -17.57 3.43
C GLY A 23 2.66 -17.08 4.87
N LEU A 24 3.02 -15.80 5.07
CA LEU A 24 3.19 -15.21 6.41
C LEU A 24 1.84 -14.95 7.11
N GLY A 25 0.71 -15.10 6.41
CA GLY A 25 -0.63 -14.96 7.00
C GLY A 25 -0.90 -15.91 8.17
N MET A 26 -0.25 -17.08 8.22
CA MET A 26 -0.36 -18.00 9.35
C MET A 26 0.19 -17.39 10.64
N ALA A 27 1.21 -16.53 10.57
CA ALA A 27 1.77 -15.87 11.74
C ALA A 27 0.75 -14.94 12.42
N MET A 28 -0.20 -14.37 11.67
CA MET A 28 -1.27 -13.53 12.22
C MET A 28 -2.31 -14.34 13.02
N VAL A 29 -2.38 -15.66 12.81
CA VAL A 29 -3.25 -16.57 13.60
C VAL A 29 -2.60 -16.93 14.93
N PHE A 30 -1.26 -16.90 15.03
CA PHE A 30 -0.52 -17.28 16.23
C PHE A 30 -0.43 -16.17 17.29
N ASP A 31 -0.67 -14.90 16.92
CA ASP A 31 -0.80 -13.79 17.88
C ASP A 31 -2.18 -13.11 17.81
N PRO A 32 -3.24 -13.78 18.31
CA PRO A 32 -4.57 -13.19 18.43
C PRO A 32 -4.66 -12.10 19.51
N GLN A 33 -3.65 -11.93 20.37
CA GLN A 33 -3.62 -10.89 21.40
C GLN A 33 -3.22 -9.53 20.83
N SER A 34 -2.41 -9.49 19.78
CA SER A 34 -2.01 -8.25 19.10
C SER A 34 -3.17 -7.51 18.43
N GLN A 35 -4.28 -8.21 18.09
CA GLN A 35 -5.39 -7.70 17.25
C GLN A 35 -4.96 -7.02 15.94
N GLU A 36 -3.67 -7.06 15.58
CA GLU A 36 -3.13 -6.38 14.42
C GLU A 36 -3.25 -7.30 13.21
N GLN A 37 -4.03 -6.87 12.23
CA GLN A 37 -4.22 -7.56 10.95
C GLN A 37 -3.17 -7.15 9.90
N ILE A 38 -2.13 -6.42 10.31
CA ILE A 38 -1.08 -5.92 9.42
C ILE A 38 0.01 -6.98 9.30
N SER A 39 0.33 -7.39 8.08
CA SER A 39 1.42 -8.33 7.85
C SER A 39 2.78 -7.71 8.25
N ILE A 40 3.75 -8.55 8.62
CA ILE A 40 5.13 -8.10 8.90
C ILE A 40 5.70 -7.29 7.73
N VAL A 41 5.39 -7.71 6.50
CA VAL A 41 5.80 -7.01 5.28
C VAL A 41 5.09 -5.67 5.15
N GLY A 42 3.78 -5.61 5.42
CA GLY A 42 3.00 -4.37 5.44
C GLY A 42 3.57 -3.36 6.43
N ARG A 43 3.94 -3.81 7.64
CA ARG A 43 4.60 -2.96 8.64
C ARG A 43 5.97 -2.47 8.17
N PHE A 44 6.76 -3.33 7.54
CA PHE A 44 8.07 -2.96 6.99
C PHE A 44 7.94 -1.92 5.86
N GLU A 45 7.07 -2.16 4.88
CA GLU A 45 6.82 -1.25 3.76
C GLU A 45 6.24 0.09 4.24
N ASN A 46 5.30 0.08 5.19
CA ASN A 46 4.72 1.29 5.76
C ASN A 46 5.75 2.13 6.53
N THR A 47 6.61 1.47 7.32
CA THR A 47 7.74 2.15 8.00
C THR A 47 8.69 2.77 6.98
N THR A 48 9.02 2.03 5.92
CA THR A 48 9.90 2.51 4.86
C THR A 48 9.28 3.68 4.08
N ALA A 49 7.99 3.60 3.74
CA ALA A 49 7.26 4.69 3.12
C ALA A 49 7.20 5.93 4.01
N THR A 50 7.10 5.75 5.33
CA THR A 50 7.16 6.86 6.30
C THR A 50 8.54 7.52 6.29
N LEU A 51 9.62 6.75 6.23
CA LEU A 51 10.97 7.30 6.11
C LEU A 51 11.15 8.06 4.80
N ILE A 52 10.66 7.52 3.68
CA ILE A 52 10.67 8.20 2.38
C ILE A 52 9.86 9.50 2.44
N PHE A 53 8.68 9.47 3.06
CA PHE A 53 7.82 10.64 3.25
C PHE A 53 8.53 11.76 4.00
N LEU A 54 9.26 11.40 5.06
CA LEU A 54 10.05 12.36 5.84
C LEU A 54 11.26 12.87 5.03
N ALA A 55 11.96 11.99 4.31
CA ALA A 55 13.11 12.36 3.47
C ALA A 55 12.73 13.28 2.31
N MET A 56 11.49 13.21 1.82
CA MET A 56 10.94 14.09 0.78
C MET A 56 10.30 15.38 1.33
N ASP A 57 10.41 15.64 2.63
CA ASP A 57 9.73 16.76 3.28
C ASP A 57 8.20 16.74 3.08
N GLY A 58 7.59 15.57 2.86
CA GLY A 58 6.15 15.45 2.61
C GLY A 58 5.28 15.98 3.77
N HIS A 59 5.82 15.98 4.99
CA HIS A 59 5.19 16.59 6.16
C HIS A 59 5.04 18.12 6.00
N LEU A 60 5.97 18.80 5.33
CA LEU A 60 5.85 20.22 5.01
C LEU A 60 4.74 20.48 4.00
N ILE A 61 4.53 19.60 3.02
CA ILE A 61 3.41 19.70 2.06
C ILE A 61 2.08 19.71 2.80
N VAL A 62 1.91 18.82 3.79
CA VAL A 62 0.68 18.75 4.60
C VAL A 62 0.47 20.05 5.39
N LEU A 63 1.52 20.62 5.97
CA LEU A 63 1.45 21.89 6.70
C LEU A 63 1.15 23.07 5.78
N GLN A 64 1.78 23.12 4.61
CA GLN A 64 1.53 24.15 3.59
C GLN A 64 0.08 24.09 3.10
N ALA A 65 -0.45 22.89 2.84
CA ALA A 65 -1.85 22.69 2.48
C ALA A 65 -2.79 23.18 3.59
N LEU A 66 -2.48 22.92 4.86
CA LEU A 66 -3.26 23.41 5.99
C LEU A 66 -3.28 24.95 6.04
N VAL A 67 -2.11 25.60 5.93
CA VAL A 67 -2.02 27.07 5.93
C VAL A 67 -2.80 27.65 4.74
N ARG A 68 -2.63 27.08 3.54
CA ARG A 68 -3.32 27.51 2.32
C ARG A 68 -4.83 27.33 2.42
N SER A 69 -5.30 26.31 3.15
CA SER A 69 -6.73 26.09 3.36
C SER A 69 -7.43 27.29 4.00
N TYR A 70 -6.80 28.02 4.93
CA TYR A 70 -7.39 29.22 5.54
C TYR A 70 -7.56 30.40 4.57
N SER A 71 -6.75 30.47 3.51
CA SER A 71 -6.86 31.52 2.50
C SER A 71 -7.98 31.25 1.49
N VAL A 72 -8.23 29.97 1.20
CA VAL A 72 -9.26 29.54 0.24
C VAL A 72 -10.61 29.33 0.94
N LEU A 73 -10.58 28.93 2.21
CA LEU A 73 -11.73 28.56 3.01
C LEU A 73 -11.85 29.49 4.24
N PRO A 74 -12.54 30.64 4.11
CA PRO A 74 -12.79 31.49 5.26
C PRO A 74 -13.61 30.74 6.33
N PRO A 75 -13.49 31.08 7.62
CA PRO A 75 -14.25 30.43 8.69
C PRO A 75 -15.76 30.45 8.41
N GLY A 76 -16.38 29.26 8.35
CA GLY A 76 -17.80 29.10 8.04
C GLY A 76 -18.14 28.94 6.55
N GLY A 77 -17.15 29.04 5.64
CA GLY A 77 -17.34 28.85 4.19
C GLY A 77 -17.19 27.40 3.70
N ALA A 78 -16.97 26.45 4.61
CA ALA A 78 -16.82 25.04 4.26
C ALA A 78 -18.16 24.43 3.83
N SER A 79 -18.21 23.91 2.60
CA SER A 79 -19.36 23.15 2.10
C SER A 79 -18.91 21.76 1.65
N ILE A 80 -19.59 20.72 2.14
CA ILE A 80 -19.42 19.37 1.60
C ILE A 80 -20.21 19.30 0.30
N SER A 81 -19.52 19.62 -0.79
CA SER A 81 -20.09 19.58 -2.14
C SER A 81 -20.10 18.13 -2.66
N ARG A 82 -21.04 17.81 -3.56
CA ARG A 82 -21.06 16.50 -4.24
C ARG A 82 -19.74 16.18 -4.96
N PRO A 83 -19.11 17.14 -5.70
CA PRO A 83 -17.81 16.92 -6.32
C PRO A 83 -16.69 16.55 -5.33
N LEU A 84 -16.72 17.11 -4.12
CA LEU A 84 -15.75 16.74 -3.08
C LEU A 84 -15.90 15.27 -2.68
N VAL A 85 -17.14 14.82 -2.46
CA VAL A 85 -17.41 13.42 -2.08
C VAL A 85 -17.00 12.47 -3.20
N GLU A 86 -17.30 12.82 -4.45
CA GLU A 86 -16.88 12.04 -5.63
C GLU A 86 -15.34 11.96 -5.70
N ASN A 87 -14.63 13.08 -5.57
CA ASN A 87 -13.17 13.12 -5.55
C ASN A 87 -12.56 12.26 -4.42
N LEU A 88 -13.07 12.38 -3.19
CA LEU A 88 -12.58 11.56 -2.06
C LEU A 88 -12.87 10.07 -2.27
N THR A 89 -13.99 9.73 -2.90
CA THR A 89 -14.35 8.34 -3.23
C THR A 89 -13.40 7.78 -4.29
N GLU A 90 -13.10 8.55 -5.33
CA GLU A 90 -12.10 8.18 -6.35
C GLU A 90 -10.69 8.00 -5.75
N LEU A 91 -10.28 8.90 -4.86
CA LEU A 91 -9.02 8.76 -4.13
C LEU A 91 -9.01 7.49 -3.27
N SER A 92 -10.12 7.16 -2.61
CA SER A 92 -10.22 5.91 -1.84
C SER A 92 -10.13 4.66 -2.72
N ALA A 93 -10.73 4.69 -3.92
CA ALA A 93 -10.62 3.58 -4.87
C ALA A 93 -9.18 3.43 -5.40
N SER A 94 -8.48 4.55 -5.59
CA SER A 94 -7.08 4.56 -6.03
C SER A 94 -6.15 3.82 -5.08
N VAL A 95 -6.49 3.72 -3.79
CA VAL A 95 -5.75 2.96 -2.77
C VAL A 95 -5.57 1.50 -3.20
N PHE A 96 -6.65 0.86 -3.63
CA PHE A 96 -6.63 -0.53 -4.08
C PHE A 96 -5.85 -0.70 -5.38
N VAL A 97 -6.01 0.24 -6.32
CA VAL A 97 -5.32 0.21 -7.61
C VAL A 97 -3.82 0.34 -7.42
N ILE A 98 -3.39 1.34 -6.65
CA ILE A 98 -1.97 1.61 -6.37
C ILE A 98 -1.38 0.45 -5.56
N GLY A 99 -2.06 0.01 -4.50
CA GLY A 99 -1.55 -1.10 -3.69
C GLY A 99 -1.43 -2.40 -4.49
N LEU A 100 -2.38 -2.69 -5.38
CA LEU A 100 -2.28 -3.81 -6.30
C LEU A 100 -1.13 -3.62 -7.31
N GLN A 101 -0.92 -2.42 -7.85
CA GLN A 101 0.19 -2.14 -8.76
C GLN A 101 1.56 -2.35 -8.10
N ILE A 102 1.72 -1.93 -6.85
CA ILE A 102 2.94 -2.16 -6.06
C ILE A 102 3.17 -3.66 -5.86
N GLY A 103 2.13 -4.41 -5.47
CA GLY A 103 2.22 -5.86 -5.25
C GLY A 103 2.19 -6.73 -6.52
N ALA A 104 1.76 -6.19 -7.65
CA ALA A 104 1.45 -6.96 -8.87
C ALA A 104 2.60 -7.84 -9.36
N PRO A 105 3.86 -7.36 -9.45
CA PRO A 105 4.94 -8.19 -9.97
C PRO A 105 5.19 -9.42 -9.11
N LEU A 106 5.12 -9.28 -7.79
CA LEU A 106 5.25 -10.41 -6.88
C LEU A 106 4.05 -11.34 -6.93
N ILE A 107 2.83 -10.79 -6.94
CA ILE A 107 1.59 -11.59 -7.00
C ILE A 107 1.64 -12.50 -8.24
N VAL A 108 2.04 -11.96 -9.39
CA VAL A 108 2.21 -12.74 -10.63
C VAL A 108 3.30 -13.80 -10.48
N ALA A 109 4.47 -13.45 -9.93
CA ALA A 109 5.56 -14.39 -9.73
C ALA A 109 5.17 -15.56 -8.81
N LEU A 110 4.51 -15.26 -7.69
CA LEU A 110 4.06 -16.27 -6.72
C LEU A 110 2.88 -17.09 -7.26
N PHE A 111 2.00 -16.49 -8.06
CA PHE A 111 0.95 -17.23 -8.77
C PHE A 111 1.56 -18.29 -9.71
N LEU A 112 2.56 -17.90 -10.51
CA LEU A 112 3.27 -18.83 -11.39
C LEU A 112 4.03 -19.90 -10.60
N ALA A 113 4.71 -19.54 -9.51
CA ALA A 113 5.39 -20.50 -8.65
C ALA A 113 4.43 -21.54 -8.06
N ASN A 114 3.26 -21.10 -7.58
CA ASN A 114 2.22 -21.99 -7.06
C ASN A 114 1.65 -22.89 -8.15
N ALA A 115 1.47 -22.40 -9.38
CA ALA A 115 1.05 -23.21 -10.52
C ALA A 115 2.08 -24.31 -10.86
N VAL A 116 3.38 -23.96 -10.83
CA VAL A 116 4.48 -24.93 -11.03
C VAL A 116 4.48 -26.00 -9.93
N VAL A 117 4.37 -25.58 -8.67
CA VAL A 117 4.32 -26.53 -7.53
C VAL A 117 3.09 -27.43 -7.62
N GLY A 118 1.93 -26.90 -7.99
CA GLY A 118 0.71 -27.69 -8.21
C GLY A 118 0.86 -28.71 -9.33
N LEU A 119 1.54 -28.35 -10.43
CA LEU A 119 1.83 -29.29 -11.51
C LEU A 119 2.82 -30.38 -11.06
N LEU A 120 3.85 -30.03 -10.27
CA LEU A 120 4.79 -30.98 -9.69
C LEU A 120 4.11 -31.96 -8.74
N ALA A 121 3.15 -31.49 -7.93
CA ALA A 121 2.36 -32.34 -7.05
C ALA A 121 1.61 -33.44 -7.82
N ARG A 122 1.12 -33.12 -9.02
CA ARG A 122 0.46 -34.10 -9.89
C ARG A 122 1.44 -35.13 -10.46
N SER A 123 2.64 -34.67 -10.85
CA SER A 123 3.65 -35.54 -11.47
C SER A 123 4.41 -36.40 -10.45
N VAL A 124 4.60 -35.91 -9.23
CA VAL A 124 5.30 -36.62 -8.14
C VAL A 124 4.44 -36.56 -6.87
N PRO A 125 3.44 -37.46 -6.70
CA PRO A 125 2.46 -37.40 -5.62
C PRO A 125 3.05 -37.58 -4.21
N GLN A 126 4.25 -38.14 -4.13
CA GLN A 126 5.00 -38.35 -2.90
C GLN A 126 5.71 -37.08 -2.40
N ILE A 127 5.76 -36.00 -3.19
CA ILE A 127 6.24 -34.70 -2.72
C ILE A 127 5.16 -34.04 -1.86
N GLN A 128 5.49 -33.79 -0.60
CA GLN A 128 4.65 -32.95 0.27
C GLN A 128 4.75 -31.50 -0.19
N VAL A 129 3.70 -31.02 -0.85
CA VAL A 129 3.64 -29.66 -1.43
C VAL A 129 3.92 -28.57 -0.41
N PHE A 130 3.50 -28.74 0.85
CA PHE A 130 3.78 -27.77 1.92
C PHE A 130 5.28 -27.65 2.23
N VAL A 131 6.04 -28.75 2.15
CA VAL A 131 7.47 -28.77 2.45
C VAL A 131 8.27 -28.01 1.39
N VAL A 132 7.83 -28.02 0.14
CA VAL A 132 8.52 -27.35 -0.97
C VAL A 132 7.97 -25.95 -1.24
N GLY A 133 6.64 -25.81 -1.19
CA GLY A 133 5.94 -24.57 -1.55
C GLY A 133 6.24 -23.43 -0.60
N PHE A 134 6.19 -23.65 0.72
CA PHE A 134 6.39 -22.58 1.69
C PHE A 134 7.81 -21.98 1.65
N PRO A 135 8.91 -22.77 1.63
CA PRO A 135 10.24 -22.21 1.42
C PRO A 135 10.37 -21.47 0.08
N LEU A 136 9.75 -21.98 -0.98
CA LEU A 136 9.79 -21.35 -2.30
C LEU A 136 9.10 -19.97 -2.30
N THR A 137 7.89 -19.87 -1.75
CA THR A 137 7.15 -18.60 -1.68
C THR A 137 7.85 -17.57 -0.80
N LEU A 138 8.47 -18.01 0.31
CA LEU A 138 9.28 -17.14 1.15
C LEU A 138 10.52 -16.63 0.42
N MET A 139 11.29 -17.50 -0.25
CA MET A 139 12.48 -17.08 -0.99
C MET A 139 12.13 -16.07 -2.08
N LEU A 140 11.07 -16.33 -2.86
CA LEU A 140 10.61 -15.41 -3.89
C LEU A 140 10.14 -14.07 -3.32
N GLY A 141 9.44 -14.09 -2.18
CA GLY A 141 9.01 -12.89 -1.49
C GLY A 141 10.18 -12.03 -1.00
N PHE A 142 11.19 -12.64 -0.37
CA PHE A 142 12.39 -11.91 0.06
C PHE A 142 13.20 -11.37 -1.11
N LEU A 143 13.34 -12.14 -2.20
CA LEU A 143 13.99 -11.67 -3.42
C LEU A 143 13.26 -10.45 -3.99
N PHE A 144 11.93 -10.46 -4.00
CA PHE A 144 11.15 -9.31 -4.43
C PHE A 144 11.32 -8.12 -3.49
N LEU A 145 11.29 -8.29 -2.17
CA LEU A 145 11.53 -7.18 -1.25
C LEU A 145 12.91 -6.57 -1.44
N PHE A 146 13.93 -7.40 -1.70
CA PHE A 146 15.28 -6.92 -1.94
C PHE A 146 15.44 -6.20 -3.28
N PHE A 147 15.05 -6.85 -4.39
CA PHE A 147 15.24 -6.30 -5.74
C PHE A 147 14.16 -5.29 -6.16
N GLY A 148 12.98 -5.37 -5.56
CA GLY A 148 11.85 -4.48 -5.79
C GLY A 148 11.90 -3.19 -5.00
N MET A 149 12.83 -3.06 -4.03
CA MET A 149 12.94 -1.86 -3.18
C MET A 149 13.11 -0.56 -3.98
N PRO A 150 13.93 -0.47 -5.04
CA PRO A 150 14.03 0.75 -5.86
C PRO A 150 12.71 1.09 -6.56
N PHE A 151 11.99 0.08 -7.06
CA PHE A 151 10.69 0.25 -7.70
C PHE A 151 9.64 0.73 -6.69
N PHE A 152 9.60 0.12 -5.51
CA PHE A 152 8.75 0.56 -4.40
C PHE A 152 9.04 2.01 -4.02
N ALA A 153 10.31 2.38 -3.85
CA ALA A 153 10.70 3.75 -3.49
C ALA A 153 10.25 4.75 -4.56
N GLN A 154 10.41 4.40 -5.85
CA GLN A 154 9.94 5.23 -6.96
C GLN A 154 8.41 5.36 -6.98
N ALA A 155 7.67 4.29 -6.71
CA ALA A 155 6.21 4.32 -6.64
C ALA A 155 5.73 5.23 -5.49
N VAL A 156 6.31 5.08 -4.30
CA VAL A 156 6.02 5.94 -3.14
C VAL A 156 6.38 7.40 -3.41
N HIS A 157 7.49 7.66 -4.08
CA HIS A 157 7.88 9.02 -4.48
C HIS A 157 6.82 9.66 -5.38
N GLN A 158 6.40 8.96 -6.44
CA GLN A 158 5.35 9.46 -7.36
C GLN A 158 4.00 9.66 -6.65
N MET A 159 3.67 8.81 -5.69
CA MET A 159 2.49 8.96 -4.84
C MET A 159 2.54 10.26 -4.04
N PHE A 160 3.69 10.59 -3.45
CA PHE A 160 3.87 11.79 -2.64
C PHE A 160 4.03 13.08 -3.45
N GLU A 161 4.57 13.03 -4.67
CA GLU A 161 4.57 14.20 -5.55
C GLU A 161 3.15 14.66 -5.91
N LYS A 162 2.20 13.72 -6.02
CA LYS A 162 0.79 14.03 -6.32
C LYS A 162 0.02 14.58 -5.13
N LEU A 163 0.57 14.52 -3.91
CA LEU A 163 -0.11 14.96 -2.69
C LEU A 163 -0.49 16.44 -2.73
N ASP A 164 0.40 17.31 -3.18
CA ASP A 164 0.14 18.76 -3.19
C ASP A 164 -1.07 19.09 -4.07
N THR A 165 -1.11 18.53 -5.28
CA THR A 165 -2.23 18.69 -6.21
C THR A 165 -3.53 18.15 -5.63
N GLN A 166 -3.51 16.95 -5.03
CA GLN A 166 -4.70 16.35 -4.42
C GLN A 166 -5.22 17.19 -3.24
N TYR A 167 -4.32 17.74 -2.42
CA TYR A 167 -4.72 18.66 -1.36
C TYR A 167 -5.32 19.95 -1.91
N PHE A 168 -4.70 20.54 -2.92
CA PHE A 168 -5.20 21.77 -3.52
C PHE A 168 -6.58 21.60 -4.14
N GLU A 169 -6.81 20.51 -4.88
CA GLU A 169 -8.12 20.17 -5.44
C GLU A 169 -9.17 19.99 -4.34
N ALA A 170 -8.88 19.19 -3.31
CA ALA A 170 -9.81 18.96 -2.22
C ALA A 170 -10.16 20.25 -1.45
N ILE A 171 -9.17 21.11 -1.21
CA ILE A 171 -9.39 22.43 -0.55
C ILE A 171 -10.28 23.32 -1.44
N LYS A 172 -10.06 23.34 -2.75
CA LYS A 172 -10.88 24.11 -3.69
C LYS A 172 -12.33 23.60 -3.70
N LEU A 173 -12.53 22.28 -3.78
CA LEU A 173 -13.86 21.67 -3.78
C LEU A 173 -14.62 21.85 -2.46
N LEU A 174 -13.92 22.09 -1.35
CA LEU A 174 -14.48 22.45 -0.05
C LEU A 174 -14.99 23.91 0.00
N GLY A 175 -14.38 24.81 -0.76
CA GLY A 175 -14.70 26.24 -0.76
C GLY A 175 -15.85 26.68 -1.66
N GLY A 176 -16.38 25.75 -2.47
CA GLY A 176 -17.40 26.04 -3.47
C GLY A 176 -16.80 26.30 -4.85
#